data_AF-A0A4R8LCL5-F1
#
_entry.id   AF-A0A4R8LCL5-F1
#
_cell.length_a   1.000
_cell.length_b   1.000
_cell.length_c   1.000
_cell.angle_alpha   90.00
_cell.angle_beta   90.00
_cell.angle_gamma   90.00
#
_symmetry.space_group_name_H-M   'P 1'
#
loop_
_entity.id
_entity.type
_entity.pdbx_description
1 polymer ?
#
loop_
_entity_poly.entity_id
_entity_poly.type
_entity_poly.pdbx_seq_one_letter_code
_entity_poly.pdbx_strand_id
1 'polypeptide(L)'
;MSDFDDATAADWLNGHAFATSNQACATHVRLALHAGGIDIPAVPARRDAKNYGSLLIEQGFVELSPAEQILPARGDVAVIQPYAGGNPAGHVTMYTGQQWVSDFRQTDMWSGPGYRTHKPPFKVYRWRGAQP
;
A
#
# COMPACT_ATOMS: atom_id res chain seq x y z
N MET A 1 -4.06 22.38 -0.74
CA MET A 1 -3.49 21.04 -0.51
C MET A 1 -2.80 20.63 -1.79
N SER A 2 -1.55 20.18 -1.73
CA SER A 2 -0.86 19.63 -2.90
C SER A 2 -1.55 18.35 -3.35
N ASP A 3 -1.69 18.18 -4.66
CA ASP A 3 -2.18 16.93 -5.25
C ASP A 3 -1.18 15.79 -4.97
N PHE A 4 -1.63 14.54 -5.00
CA PHE A 4 -0.76 13.38 -4.80
C PHE A 4 0.08 13.12 -6.06
N ASP A 5 1.40 13.16 -5.92
CA ASP A 5 2.34 12.77 -6.98
C ASP A 5 2.61 11.27 -6.93
N ASP A 6 1.78 10.51 -7.66
CA ASP A 6 1.84 9.05 -7.73
C ASP A 6 3.12 8.53 -8.39
N ALA A 7 3.74 9.33 -9.27
CA ALA A 7 4.98 9.00 -9.95
C ALA A 7 6.15 9.09 -8.98
N THR A 8 6.27 10.20 -8.24
CA THR A 8 7.30 10.36 -7.21
C THR A 8 7.19 9.29 -6.12
N ALA A 9 5.97 8.95 -5.68
CA ALA A 9 5.77 7.85 -4.73
C ALA A 9 6.23 6.49 -5.30
N ALA A 10 5.90 6.20 -6.56
CA ALA A 10 6.30 4.96 -7.23
C ALA A 10 7.82 4.87 -7.41
N ASP A 11 8.47 5.96 -7.80
CA ASP A 11 9.92 6.04 -7.96
C ASP A 11 10.64 5.86 -6.62
N TRP A 12 10.09 6.43 -5.54
CA TRP A 12 10.62 6.21 -4.20
C TRP A 12 10.62 4.72 -3.83
N LEU A 13 9.49 4.02 -4.02
CA LEU A 13 9.42 2.58 -3.75
C LEU A 13 10.40 1.79 -4.62
N ASN A 14 10.47 2.10 -5.90
CA ASN A 14 11.38 1.43 -6.82
C ASN A 14 12.85 1.61 -6.43
N GLY A 15 13.24 2.81 -5.98
CA GLY A 15 14.61 3.13 -5.55
C GLY A 15 14.99 2.57 -4.18
N HIS A 16 14.02 2.27 -3.31
CA HIS A 16 14.25 1.80 -1.94
C HIS A 16 13.81 0.34 -1.71
N ALA A 17 13.40 -0.36 -2.77
CA ALA A 17 13.01 -1.76 -2.68
C ALA A 17 14.22 -2.66 -2.41
N PHE A 18 14.10 -3.50 -1.39
CA PHE A 18 15.03 -4.58 -1.12
C PHE A 18 14.83 -5.75 -2.10
N ALA A 19 15.82 -6.66 -2.17
CA ALA A 19 15.73 -7.88 -2.97
C ALA A 19 14.65 -8.85 -2.44
N THR A 20 14.42 -8.85 -1.13
CA THR A 20 13.42 -9.65 -0.42
C THR A 20 12.78 -8.82 0.69
N SER A 21 11.65 -9.25 1.23
CA SER A 21 10.98 -8.53 2.33
C SER A 21 11.91 -8.37 3.54
N ASN A 22 11.92 -7.17 4.10
CA ASN A 22 12.54 -6.81 5.38
C ASN A 22 11.49 -6.58 6.47
N GLN A 23 10.24 -7.03 6.26
CA GLN A 23 9.11 -6.87 7.18
C GLN A 23 8.81 -5.40 7.51
N ALA A 24 9.09 -4.49 6.57
CA ALA A 24 8.99 -3.04 6.76
C ALA A 24 7.97 -2.39 5.80
N CYS A 25 7.05 -3.18 5.23
CA CYS A 25 6.11 -2.74 4.20
C CYS A 25 5.34 -1.46 4.56
N ALA A 26 4.78 -1.38 5.77
CA ALA A 26 4.11 -0.17 6.27
C ALA A 26 5.03 1.06 6.26
N THR A 27 6.27 0.91 6.71
CA THR A 27 7.24 2.02 6.75
C THR A 27 7.57 2.51 5.34
N HIS A 28 7.85 1.60 4.41
CA HIS A 28 8.21 1.99 3.03
C HIS A 28 7.05 2.59 2.27
N VAL A 29 5.84 2.02 2.37
CA VAL A 29 4.66 2.62 1.73
C VAL A 29 4.36 4.00 2.33
N ARG A 30 4.49 4.18 3.65
CA ARG A 30 4.32 5.51 4.29
C ARG A 30 5.32 6.54 3.77
N LEU A 31 6.60 6.16 3.65
CA LEU A 31 7.65 7.06 3.14
C LEU A 31 7.45 7.38 1.66
N ALA A 32 6.98 6.43 0.87
CA ALA A 32 6.60 6.65 -0.53
C ALA A 32 5.44 7.63 -0.66
N LEU A 33 4.37 7.44 0.13
CA LEU A 33 3.23 8.36 0.18
C LEU A 33 3.69 9.76 0.58
N HIS A 34 4.57 9.87 1.58
CA HIS A 34 5.15 11.15 2.00
C HIS A 34 5.98 11.81 0.88
N ALA A 35 6.79 11.03 0.14
CA ALA A 35 7.53 11.52 -1.01
C ALA A 35 6.58 12.05 -2.11
N GLY A 36 5.43 11.42 -2.30
CA GLY A 36 4.35 11.88 -3.19
C GLY A 36 3.47 13.01 -2.62
N GLY A 37 3.79 13.54 -1.43
CA GLY A 37 3.08 14.67 -0.82
C GLY A 37 1.91 14.30 0.12
N ILE A 38 1.71 13.02 0.43
CA ILE A 38 0.71 12.54 1.38
C ILE A 38 1.35 12.28 2.74
N ASP A 39 1.02 13.11 3.73
CA ASP A 39 1.61 12.99 5.05
C ASP A 39 0.77 12.11 5.98
N ILE A 40 1.26 10.87 6.19
CA ILE A 40 0.79 9.99 7.24
C ILE A 40 1.80 10.07 8.39
N PRO A 41 1.52 10.86 9.47
CA PRO A 41 2.33 10.90 10.69
C PRO A 41 2.82 9.54 11.17
N ALA A 42 4.05 9.47 11.65
CA ALA A 42 4.69 8.24 12.12
C ALA A 42 4.36 7.95 13.61
N VAL A 43 3.13 7.52 13.91
CA VAL A 43 2.74 7.11 15.28
C VAL A 43 2.61 5.57 15.41
N PRO A 44 2.77 4.98 16.61
CA PRO A 44 2.79 3.52 16.78
C PRO A 44 1.61 2.76 16.17
N ALA A 45 0.40 3.35 16.21
CA ALA A 45 -0.82 2.77 15.62
C ALA A 45 -0.72 2.52 14.09
N ARG A 46 0.26 3.15 13.43
CA ARG A 46 0.47 3.14 11.97
C ARG A 46 1.65 2.27 11.53
N ARG A 47 2.17 1.45 12.46
CA ARG A 47 3.15 0.39 12.17
C ARG A 47 2.50 -0.85 11.57
N ASP A 48 1.23 -1.09 11.91
CA ASP A 48 0.48 -2.23 11.41
C ASP A 48 -0.12 -1.92 10.04
N ALA A 49 0.34 -2.65 9.02
CA ALA A 49 -0.11 -2.49 7.64
C ALA A 49 -1.64 -2.62 7.49
N LYS A 50 -2.27 -3.54 8.23
CA LYS A 50 -3.72 -3.78 8.22
C LYS A 50 -4.56 -2.55 8.57
N ASN A 51 -3.99 -1.56 9.26
CA ASN A 51 -4.67 -0.34 9.69
C ASN A 51 -4.58 0.80 8.67
N TYR A 52 -3.89 0.62 7.54
CA TYR A 52 -3.66 1.71 6.58
C TYR A 52 -4.94 2.19 5.89
N GLY A 53 -5.99 1.38 5.84
CA GLY A 53 -7.22 1.73 5.13
C GLY A 53 -7.85 3.04 5.61
N SER A 54 -8.03 3.22 6.92
CA SER A 54 -8.60 4.46 7.47
C SER A 54 -7.65 5.65 7.28
N LEU A 55 -6.33 5.43 7.40
CA LEU A 55 -5.32 6.48 7.19
C LEU A 55 -5.33 6.99 5.75
N LEU A 56 -5.48 6.10 4.78
CA LEU A 56 -5.57 6.47 3.37
C LEU A 56 -6.85 7.28 3.10
N ILE A 57 -7.99 6.86 3.68
CA ILE A 57 -9.26 7.60 3.58
C ILE A 57 -9.13 9.01 4.19
N GLU A 58 -8.53 9.14 5.36
CA GLU A 58 -8.28 10.44 6.03
C GLU A 58 -7.47 11.41 5.16
N GLN A 59 -6.65 10.90 4.23
CA GLN A 59 -5.85 11.72 3.33
C GLN A 59 -6.57 12.09 2.04
N GLY A 60 -7.64 11.39 1.65
CA GLY A 60 -8.36 11.61 0.39
C GLY A 60 -8.31 10.45 -0.60
N PHE A 61 -7.86 9.26 -0.18
CA PHE A 61 -8.03 8.05 -0.96
C PHE A 61 -9.46 7.51 -0.82
N VAL A 62 -9.95 6.84 -1.85
CA VAL A 62 -11.22 6.11 -1.82
C VAL A 62 -10.96 4.61 -1.94
N GLU A 63 -11.77 3.82 -1.24
CA GLU A 63 -11.82 2.37 -1.44
C GLU A 63 -12.42 2.06 -2.82
N LEU A 64 -11.72 1.26 -3.62
CA LEU A 64 -12.15 0.85 -4.95
C LEU A 64 -13.19 -0.26 -4.88
N SER A 65 -14.19 -0.20 -5.76
CA SER A 65 -15.11 -1.32 -5.99
C SER A 65 -14.40 -2.53 -6.63
N PRO A 66 -14.94 -3.76 -6.52
CA PRO A 66 -14.34 -4.93 -7.18
C PRO A 66 -14.12 -4.76 -8.69
N ALA A 67 -15.00 -4.01 -9.38
CA ALA A 67 -14.87 -3.72 -10.80
C ALA A 67 -13.66 -2.81 -11.11
N GLU A 68 -13.39 -1.82 -10.25
CA GLU A 68 -12.24 -0.93 -10.39
C GLU A 68 -10.91 -1.62 -10.05
N GLN A 69 -10.95 -2.71 -9.26
CA GLN A 69 -9.77 -3.48 -8.86
C GLN A 69 -9.25 -4.44 -9.94
N ILE A 70 -10.00 -4.65 -11.03
CA ILE A 70 -9.65 -5.61 -12.09
C ILE A 70 -8.29 -5.27 -12.72
N LEU A 71 -8.02 -3.98 -12.93
CA LEU A 71 -6.75 -3.49 -13.44
C LEU A 71 -6.18 -2.43 -12.49
N PRO A 72 -5.04 -2.70 -11.83
CA PRO A 72 -4.44 -1.72 -10.95
C PRO A 72 -3.89 -0.54 -11.75
N ALA A 73 -4.04 0.66 -11.19
CA ALA A 73 -3.42 1.88 -11.69
C ALA A 73 -2.26 2.29 -10.78
N ARG A 74 -1.30 3.05 -11.31
CA ARG A 74 -0.20 3.56 -10.51
C ARG A 74 -0.76 4.37 -9.32
N GLY A 75 -0.13 4.19 -8.16
CA GLY A 75 -0.57 4.82 -6.91
C GLY A 75 -1.66 4.05 -6.17
N ASP A 76 -2.22 2.97 -6.74
CA ASP A 76 -3.13 2.09 -5.99
C ASP A 76 -2.43 1.47 -4.80
N VAL A 77 -3.04 1.55 -3.61
CA VAL A 77 -2.52 0.96 -2.39
C VAL A 77 -3.42 -0.19 -1.95
N ALA A 78 -2.90 -1.41 -1.93
CA ALA A 78 -3.59 -2.56 -1.39
C ALA A 78 -3.25 -2.73 0.10
N VAL A 79 -4.28 -2.85 0.93
CA VAL A 79 -4.17 -3.17 2.37
C VAL A 79 -4.78 -4.56 2.58
N ILE A 80 -3.95 -5.49 3.04
CA ILE A 80 -4.26 -6.91 3.16
C ILE A 80 -4.26 -7.30 4.64
N GLN A 81 -5.37 -7.87 5.09
CA GLN A 81 -5.52 -8.34 6.47
C GLN A 81 -4.61 -9.55 6.75
N PRO A 82 -4.25 -9.79 8.03
CA PRO A 82 -3.53 -11.01 8.39
C PRO A 82 -4.35 -12.27 8.10
N TYR A 83 -3.67 -13.39 7.89
CA TYR A 83 -4.25 -14.73 7.86
C TYR A 83 -3.77 -15.54 9.06
N ALA A 84 -4.46 -16.66 9.38
CA ALA A 84 -4.09 -17.51 10.50
C ALA A 84 -2.65 -18.06 10.35
N GLY A 85 -1.79 -17.82 11.33
CA GLY A 85 -0.36 -18.18 11.28
C GLY A 85 0.52 -17.23 10.45
N GLY A 86 -0.05 -16.17 9.88
CA GLY A 86 0.68 -15.09 9.21
C GLY A 86 1.12 -13.97 10.17
N ASN A 87 1.77 -12.95 9.62
CA ASN A 87 2.18 -11.77 10.39
C ASN A 87 0.92 -10.99 10.84
N PRO A 88 0.73 -10.73 12.16
CA PRO A 88 -0.44 -10.04 12.69
C PRO A 88 -0.57 -8.57 12.26
N ALA A 89 0.51 -7.98 11.75
CA ALA A 89 0.53 -6.63 11.20
C ALA A 89 -0.22 -6.53 9.87
N GLY A 90 -0.48 -7.65 9.17
CA GLY A 90 -1.00 -7.65 7.80
C GLY A 90 0.06 -7.23 6.78
N HIS A 91 -0.38 -6.84 5.59
CA HIS A 91 0.50 -6.37 4.52
C HIS A 91 -0.06 -5.13 3.82
N VAL A 92 0.82 -4.25 3.34
CA VAL A 92 0.45 -3.09 2.54
C VAL A 92 1.45 -2.93 1.39
N THR A 93 0.95 -2.63 0.20
CA THR A 93 1.77 -2.49 -1.01
C THR A 93 1.12 -1.49 -1.95
N MET A 94 1.93 -0.83 -2.78
CA MET A 94 1.46 0.09 -3.81
C MET A 94 1.81 -0.42 -5.21
N TYR A 95 0.89 -0.24 -6.16
CA TYR A 95 1.17 -0.51 -7.56
C TYR A 95 1.94 0.67 -8.17
N THR A 96 3.11 0.39 -8.73
CA THR A 96 4.02 1.41 -9.29
C THR A 96 3.74 1.75 -10.76
N GLY A 97 2.68 1.18 -11.34
CA GLY A 97 2.38 1.25 -12.77
C GLY A 97 2.88 0.03 -13.55
N GLN A 98 3.89 -0.68 -13.03
CA GLN A 98 4.43 -1.91 -13.62
C GLN A 98 4.23 -3.14 -12.71
N GLN A 99 4.43 -2.97 -11.41
CA GLN A 99 4.29 -4.05 -10.44
C GLN A 99 3.94 -3.51 -9.05
N TRP A 100 3.46 -4.41 -8.20
CA TRP A 100 3.27 -4.15 -6.77
C TRP A 100 4.61 -4.10 -6.05
N VAL A 101 4.84 -3.05 -5.28
CA VAL A 101 6.05 -2.83 -4.48
C VAL A 101 5.64 -2.43 -3.06
N SER A 102 6.35 -2.93 -2.08
CA SER A 102 6.19 -2.54 -0.67
C SER A 102 7.57 -2.19 -0.12
N ASP A 103 8.13 -2.99 0.78
CA ASP A 103 9.54 -2.92 1.12
C ASP A 103 10.43 -3.67 0.12
N PHE A 104 9.84 -4.44 -0.79
CA PHE A 104 10.52 -5.17 -1.86
C PHE A 104 9.64 -5.25 -3.10
N ARG A 105 10.24 -5.68 -4.22
CA ARG A 105 9.54 -5.92 -5.50
C ARG A 105 8.75 -7.22 -5.45
N GLN A 106 7.44 -7.16 -5.67
CA GLN A 106 6.55 -8.31 -5.57
C GLN A 106 6.13 -8.81 -6.96
N THR A 107 5.81 -10.10 -7.05
CA THR A 107 5.24 -10.71 -8.27
C THR A 107 3.75 -10.40 -8.44
N ASP A 108 3.05 -10.16 -7.32
CA ASP A 108 1.64 -9.77 -7.23
C ASP A 108 1.42 -9.03 -5.90
N MET A 109 0.20 -8.57 -5.62
CA MET A 109 -0.11 -7.87 -4.36
C MET A 109 0.06 -8.75 -3.12
N TRP A 110 -0.07 -10.07 -3.27
CA TRP A 110 -0.09 -11.01 -2.15
C TRP A 110 1.27 -11.17 -1.47
N SER A 111 2.38 -10.66 -2.00
CA SER A 111 3.67 -10.53 -1.29
C SER A 111 4.32 -11.85 -0.78
N GLY A 112 3.72 -13.02 -1.00
CA GLY A 112 4.30 -14.29 -0.61
C GLY A 112 3.33 -15.48 -0.70
N PRO A 113 3.85 -16.72 -0.61
CA PRO A 113 3.03 -17.93 -0.75
C PRO A 113 1.88 -18.02 0.27
N GLY A 114 2.13 -17.66 1.54
CA GLY A 114 1.10 -17.75 2.59
C GLY A 114 -0.14 -16.90 2.29
N TYR A 115 0.05 -15.65 1.89
CA TYR A 115 -1.02 -14.76 1.45
C TYR A 115 -1.71 -15.25 0.17
N ARG A 116 -0.97 -15.76 -0.82
CA ARG A 116 -1.55 -16.32 -2.06
C ARG A 116 -2.46 -17.52 -1.79
N THR A 117 -2.06 -18.37 -0.83
CA THR A 117 -2.82 -19.55 -0.45
C THR A 117 -4.08 -19.15 0.32
N HIS A 118 -3.96 -18.30 1.34
CA HIS A 118 -5.08 -18.01 2.25
C HIS A 118 -6.02 -16.94 1.74
N LYS A 119 -5.56 -16.04 0.86
CA LYS A 119 -6.31 -14.91 0.30
C LYS A 119 -7.16 -14.18 1.37
N PRO A 120 -6.55 -13.69 2.46
CA PRO A 120 -7.29 -12.97 3.49
C PRO A 120 -7.96 -11.72 2.91
N PRO A 121 -8.96 -11.15 3.62
CA PRO A 121 -9.64 -9.95 3.17
C PRO A 121 -8.64 -8.84 2.83
N PHE A 122 -8.88 -8.15 1.73
CA PHE A 122 -8.08 -7.00 1.31
C PHE A 122 -8.99 -5.91 0.77
N LYS A 123 -8.46 -4.70 0.75
CA LYS A 123 -9.07 -3.53 0.12
C LYS A 123 -8.00 -2.79 -0.68
N VAL A 124 -8.41 -2.19 -1.79
CA VAL A 124 -7.51 -1.36 -2.62
C VAL A 124 -8.02 0.07 -2.58
N TYR A 125 -7.10 1.00 -2.43
CA TYR A 125 -7.37 2.43 -2.27
C TYR A 125 -6.71 3.21 -3.39
N ARG A 126 -7.43 4.18 -3.97
CA ARG A 126 -6.92 5.07 -5.01
C ARG A 126 -7.12 6.52 -4.61
N TRP A 127 -6.12 7.35 -4.86
CA TRP A 127 -6.25 8.79 -4.72
C TRP A 127 -7.32 9.35 -5.64
N ARG A 128 -8.25 10.15 -5.10
CA ARG A 128 -9.25 10.88 -5.89
C ARG A 128 -9.29 12.38 -5.56
N GLY A 129 -8.28 12.87 -4.84
CA GLY A 129 -8.23 14.23 -4.33
C GLY A 129 -8.88 14.36 -2.96
N ALA A 130 -8.63 15.52 -2.32
CA ALA A 130 -9.36 15.92 -1.12
C ALA A 130 -10.85 15.96 -1.44
N GLN A 131 -11.67 15.14 -0.76
CA GLN A 131 -13.11 15.28 -0.85
C GLN A 131 -13.51 16.65 -0.27
N PRO A 132 -14.40 17.41 -0.93
CA PRO A 132 -14.83 18.73 -0.46
C PRO A 132 -15.55 18.69 0.88
#